data_AF-A0A6H1TZT6-F1
#
_entry.id   AF-A0A6H1TZT6-F1
#
_cell.length_a   1.000
_cell.length_b   1.000
_cell.length_c   1.000
_cell.angle_alpha   90.00
_cell.angle_beta   90.00
_cell.angle_gamma   90.00
#
_symmetry.space_group_name_H-M   'P 1'
#
loop_
_entity.id
_entity.type
_entity.pdbx_description
1 polymer ?
#
loop_
_entity_poly.entity_id
_entity_poly.type
_entity_poly.pdbx_seq_one_letter_code
_entity_poly.pdbx_strand_id
1 'polypeptide(L)'
;MTNSTPTPADALIAALHEPGRENLLDLVRNPLRLTLLCMTWDGSSLQDIQAELYDRYLRKIYEWNRNLHELEKYAERCGTTTTKLKQDSHQQSDILKKLKQNLNRKLGELAKAALNLPQERFRLSQALVEKHLGEELDKTSLGYLALRLGWLNRVGKDGRGDGIFAFYHATFQEYFAALAVEDWDYFLPREHRDRPVDGKRYRIFEKQWKQVILLWLGRGDIEDEEKEAFIRALVEFKGGVRNFYGYQAYFLAAAGINEFKACSLADEIVRQIVKWGFGYFDIEKQEWQTFLDPIEKAARKAIPETIRQLAIIEFTAIIKNCSDEGIRRQAAASLGEIGQGNPDAIAELLQVIRTTEDEHTRRQVAESLGKIGQGNPDAIAELLQIIRTTEDKDTRRRAAASLGEILTTSQHYAGVVTALKDCLSDEVHQNNFDRFDECYKLIWNCAENLPYPEFYQAWHHPPTTPHPEVEDNTPATPFTQQCNLALLPQILNQAIQTHPVNCQIICIDGSRFSDPSNPALQIYTTLKKAGCRPSPDGKPRTIADLQAYCEDDLSEHQIALIFYEEPTDPPPQGFDIAVLNQLARFSHPPIAVVVPQPLPECRLPQFLESDPDLMATLLQWLQNLDR
;
A
#
# COMPACT_ATOMS: atom_id res chain seq x y z
N MET A 1 9.64 28.60 13.40
CA MET A 1 9.07 27.25 13.47
C MET A 1 10.24 26.30 13.62
N THR A 2 10.28 25.53 14.71
CA THR A 2 11.37 24.58 14.97
C THR A 2 11.22 23.41 14.00
N ASN A 3 12.16 23.23 13.08
CA ASN A 3 12.33 21.97 12.33
C ASN A 3 12.72 20.89 13.34
N SER A 4 11.73 20.31 13.99
CA SER A 4 11.88 19.13 14.82
C SER A 4 12.26 17.98 13.90
N THR A 5 13.46 17.44 14.08
CA THR A 5 13.83 16.19 13.42
C THR A 5 12.77 15.13 13.74
N PRO A 6 12.22 14.43 12.73
CA PRO A 6 11.18 13.44 12.96
C PRO A 6 11.67 12.40 13.95
N THR A 7 10.84 12.07 14.94
CA THR A 7 11.20 11.05 15.92
C THR A 7 11.26 9.68 15.23
N PRO A 8 11.95 8.68 15.81
CA PRO A 8 11.91 7.32 15.28
C PRO A 8 10.49 6.75 15.15
N ALA A 9 9.55 7.22 15.97
CA ALA A 9 8.14 6.87 15.89
C ALA A 9 7.48 7.49 14.66
N ASP A 10 7.71 8.78 14.39
CA ASP A 10 7.18 9.47 13.21
C ASP A 10 7.71 8.83 11.91
N ALA A 11 9.00 8.45 11.90
CA ALA A 11 9.61 7.76 10.77
C ALA A 11 9.00 6.36 10.55
N LEU A 12 8.72 5.60 11.62
CA LEU A 12 8.05 4.29 11.51
C LEU A 12 6.62 4.44 11.01
N ILE A 13 5.88 5.44 11.50
CA ILE A 13 4.52 5.74 11.04
C ILE A 13 4.55 6.09 9.55
N ALA A 14 5.46 6.96 9.11
CA ALA A 14 5.61 7.32 7.71
C ALA A 14 5.92 6.07 6.85
N ALA A 15 6.87 5.23 7.26
CA ALA A 15 7.22 4.00 6.57
C ALA A 15 6.06 2.99 6.48
N LEU A 16 5.21 2.91 7.51
CA LEU A 16 4.02 2.06 7.51
C LEU A 16 2.92 2.56 6.57
N HIS A 17 2.88 3.86 6.28
CA HIS A 17 1.89 4.47 5.38
C HIS A 17 2.40 4.62 3.94
N GLU A 18 3.60 4.10 3.62
CA GLU A 18 4.05 4.01 2.23
C GLU A 18 3.08 3.15 1.39
N PRO A 19 2.88 3.46 0.10
CA PRO A 19 2.07 2.62 -0.79
C PRO A 19 2.58 1.18 -0.85
N GLY A 20 1.69 0.19 -0.83
CA GLY A 20 2.05 -1.23 -0.90
C GLY A 20 2.43 -1.87 0.44
N ARG A 21 2.16 -1.20 1.57
CA ARG A 21 2.40 -1.66 2.95
C ARG A 21 1.13 -2.11 3.67
N GLU A 22 0.04 -2.29 2.94
CA GLU A 22 -1.27 -2.50 3.54
C GLU A 22 -1.32 -3.85 4.28
N ASN A 23 -0.59 -4.86 3.80
CA ASN A 23 -0.45 -6.15 4.50
C ASN A 23 0.30 -5.98 5.81
N LEU A 24 1.42 -5.27 5.80
CA LEU A 24 2.18 -4.97 7.02
C LEU A 24 1.32 -4.22 8.04
N LEU A 25 0.52 -3.24 7.62
CA LEU A 25 -0.44 -2.53 8.48
C LEU A 25 -1.41 -3.50 9.15
N ASP A 26 -1.97 -4.46 8.42
CA ASP A 26 -2.85 -5.48 9.00
C ASP A 26 -2.13 -6.42 9.97
N LEU A 27 -0.89 -6.81 9.65
CA LEU A 27 -0.08 -7.65 10.53
C LEU A 27 0.16 -6.97 11.88
N VAL A 28 0.44 -5.67 11.88
CA VAL A 28 0.74 -4.91 13.10
C VAL A 28 -0.49 -4.39 13.85
N ARG A 29 -1.71 -4.64 13.37
CA ARG A 29 -2.92 -4.50 14.21
C ARG A 29 -2.88 -5.43 15.42
N ASN A 30 -2.08 -6.50 15.37
CA ASN A 30 -1.78 -7.32 16.54
C ASN A 30 -0.75 -6.62 17.45
N PRO A 31 -1.08 -6.34 18.73
CA PRO A 31 -0.20 -5.59 19.63
C PRO A 31 1.19 -6.21 19.81
N LEU A 32 1.30 -7.54 19.77
CA LEU A 32 2.59 -8.22 19.87
C LEU A 32 3.43 -7.98 18.61
N ARG A 33 2.84 -8.08 17.42
CA ARG A 33 3.55 -7.83 16.15
C ARG A 33 3.96 -6.37 16.04
N LEU A 34 3.12 -5.43 16.45
CA LEU A 34 3.50 -4.02 16.56
C LEU A 34 4.68 -3.84 17.51
N THR A 35 4.64 -4.48 18.68
CA THR A 35 5.73 -4.44 19.64
C THR A 35 7.04 -4.97 19.04
N LEU A 36 6.99 -6.11 18.36
CA LEU A 36 8.15 -6.69 17.68
C LEU A 36 8.66 -5.78 16.54
N LEU A 37 7.76 -5.16 15.79
CA LEU A 37 8.14 -4.20 14.76
C LEU A 37 8.84 -2.98 15.36
N CYS A 38 8.24 -2.34 16.36
CA CYS A 38 8.81 -1.19 17.06
C CYS A 38 10.17 -1.53 17.68
N MET A 39 10.30 -2.73 18.27
CA MET A 39 11.57 -3.21 18.80
C MET A 39 12.61 -3.39 17.69
N THR A 40 12.24 -3.93 16.53
CA THR A 40 13.22 -4.23 15.49
C THR A 40 13.46 -3.11 14.48
N TRP A 41 12.73 -2.00 14.61
CA TRP A 41 12.87 -0.81 13.79
C TRP A 41 14.21 -0.12 14.03
N ASP A 42 14.98 0.06 12.96
CA ASP A 42 16.30 0.69 12.95
C ASP A 42 16.42 1.77 11.87
N GLY A 43 15.29 2.18 11.28
CA GLY A 43 15.23 3.15 10.17
C GLY A 43 15.44 2.55 8.77
N SER A 44 15.70 1.24 8.65
CA SER A 44 15.78 0.56 7.34
C SER A 44 14.40 0.35 6.70
N SER A 45 14.36 0.05 5.39
CA SER A 45 13.10 -0.26 4.70
C SER A 45 12.32 -1.38 5.38
N LEU A 46 11.01 -1.18 5.53
CA LEU A 46 10.10 -2.23 6.00
C LEU A 46 9.96 -3.32 4.93
N GLN A 47 9.76 -4.55 5.37
CA GLN A 47 9.45 -5.68 4.50
C GLN A 47 7.95 -5.99 4.63
N ASP A 48 7.29 -6.21 3.50
CA ASP A 48 5.85 -6.53 3.47
C ASP A 48 5.60 -8.05 3.49
N ILE A 49 6.65 -8.86 3.29
CA ILE A 49 6.59 -10.33 3.32
C ILE A 49 6.78 -10.82 4.76
N GLN A 50 5.93 -11.74 5.21
CA GLN A 50 5.92 -12.17 6.61
C GLN A 50 7.20 -12.92 6.99
N ALA A 51 7.66 -13.84 6.16
CA ALA A 51 8.83 -14.66 6.48
C ALA A 51 10.09 -13.81 6.68
N GLU A 52 10.27 -12.80 5.84
CA GLU A 52 11.35 -11.82 5.97
C GLU A 52 11.25 -11.01 7.26
N LEU A 53 10.05 -10.56 7.61
CA LEU A 53 9.80 -9.84 8.87
C LEU A 53 10.13 -10.70 10.10
N TYR A 54 9.74 -11.97 10.09
CA TYR A 54 10.06 -12.91 11.17
C TYR A 54 11.55 -13.28 11.20
N ASP A 55 12.25 -13.31 10.06
CA ASP A 55 13.71 -13.45 10.01
C ASP A 55 14.39 -12.24 10.68
N ARG A 56 13.94 -11.02 10.37
CA ARG A 56 14.40 -9.79 11.04
C ARG A 56 14.17 -9.86 12.55
N TYR A 57 12.96 -10.27 12.98
CA TYR A 57 12.65 -10.45 14.40
C TYR A 57 13.57 -11.47 15.06
N LEU A 58 13.78 -12.63 14.42
CA LEU A 58 14.65 -13.69 14.91
C LEU A 58 16.08 -13.19 15.12
N ARG A 59 16.66 -12.48 14.15
CA ARG A 59 18.02 -11.91 14.24
C ARG A 59 18.15 -10.92 15.39
N LYS A 60 17.21 -9.98 15.51
CA LYS A 60 17.20 -8.96 16.57
C LYS A 60 17.00 -9.57 17.95
N ILE A 61 16.12 -10.55 18.09
CA ILE A 61 15.94 -11.28 19.35
C ILE A 61 17.25 -11.95 19.77
N TYR A 62 18.00 -12.56 18.83
CA TYR A 62 19.33 -13.09 19.15
C TYR A 62 20.33 -11.99 19.53
N GLU A 63 20.35 -10.85 18.84
CA GLU A 63 21.25 -9.73 19.18
C GLU A 63 21.00 -9.18 20.59
N TRP A 64 19.73 -9.06 20.99
CA TRP A 64 19.33 -8.44 22.24
C TRP A 64 19.14 -9.39 23.41
N ASN A 65 19.26 -10.71 23.16
CA ASN A 65 19.05 -11.70 24.20
C ASN A 65 20.09 -11.52 25.31
N ARG A 66 19.66 -11.12 26.51
CA ARG A 66 20.56 -10.96 27.66
C ARG A 66 21.26 -12.28 28.05
N ASN A 67 20.66 -13.41 27.66
CA ASN A 67 21.21 -14.74 27.88
C ASN A 67 22.05 -15.24 26.69
N LEU A 68 22.47 -14.38 25.75
CA LEU A 68 23.26 -14.80 24.59
C LEU A 68 24.58 -15.48 24.99
N HIS A 69 25.16 -15.06 26.11
CA HIS A 69 26.34 -15.68 26.72
C HIS A 69 26.12 -17.16 27.10
N GLU A 70 24.88 -17.64 27.22
CA GLU A 70 24.59 -19.08 27.41
C GLU A 70 24.91 -19.90 26.15
N LEU A 71 24.87 -19.30 24.94
CA LEU A 71 25.34 -19.98 23.72
C LEU A 71 26.84 -20.28 23.78
N GLU A 72 27.63 -19.32 24.25
CA GLU A 72 29.08 -19.47 24.40
C GLU A 72 29.40 -20.55 25.45
N LYS A 73 28.76 -20.48 26.62
CA LYS A 73 28.88 -21.51 27.67
C LYS A 73 28.45 -22.89 27.19
N TYR A 74 27.41 -22.97 26.37
CA TYR A 74 26.95 -24.23 25.79
C TYR A 74 27.98 -24.81 24.82
N ALA A 75 28.54 -23.98 23.92
CA ALA A 75 29.59 -24.39 22.99
C ALA A 75 30.83 -24.91 23.75
N GLU A 76 31.24 -24.23 24.81
CA GLU A 76 32.33 -24.67 25.69
C GLU A 76 32.07 -26.06 26.30
N ARG A 77 30.85 -26.31 26.79
CA ARG A 77 30.47 -27.60 27.41
C ARG A 77 30.40 -28.75 26.41
N CYS A 78 29.99 -28.48 25.17
CA CYS A 78 29.85 -29.50 24.13
C CYS A 78 31.18 -29.87 23.44
N GLY A 79 32.31 -29.37 23.93
CA GLY A 79 33.63 -29.80 23.45
C GLY A 79 34.01 -29.28 22.06
N THR A 80 33.40 -28.20 21.56
CA THR A 80 33.88 -27.54 20.33
C THR A 80 35.20 -26.80 20.59
N THR A 81 36.30 -27.57 20.69
CA THR A 81 37.73 -27.20 20.72
C THR A 81 38.08 -25.76 21.16
N THR A 82 37.65 -25.34 22.35
CA THR A 82 37.83 -23.95 22.83
C THR A 82 39.25 -23.60 23.29
N THR A 83 40.20 -24.54 23.26
CA THR A 83 41.56 -24.27 23.78
C THR A 83 42.45 -23.47 22.83
N LYS A 84 42.06 -23.29 21.55
CA LYS A 84 42.76 -22.40 20.58
C LYS A 84 41.92 -21.23 20.06
N LEU A 85 40.63 -21.16 20.39
CA LEU A 85 39.67 -20.21 19.78
C LEU A 85 39.65 -18.81 20.42
N LYS A 86 40.27 -18.62 21.58
CA LYS A 86 40.29 -17.30 22.26
C LYS A 86 41.11 -16.23 21.53
N GLN A 87 41.76 -16.55 20.40
CA GLN A 87 42.63 -15.65 19.67
C GLN A 87 42.09 -15.21 18.30
N ASP A 88 41.01 -15.81 17.79
CA ASP A 88 40.44 -15.48 16.48
C ASP A 88 38.93 -15.18 16.58
N SER A 89 38.58 -13.88 16.51
CA SER A 89 37.20 -13.39 16.62
C SER A 89 36.31 -13.87 15.47
N HIS A 90 36.87 -14.17 14.29
CA HIS A 90 36.09 -14.67 13.16
C HIS A 90 35.62 -16.11 13.40
N GLN A 91 36.50 -16.99 13.88
CA GLN A 91 36.13 -18.39 14.15
C GLN A 91 35.07 -18.52 15.25
N GLN A 92 35.12 -17.68 16.28
CA GLN A 92 34.11 -17.66 17.35
C GLN A 92 32.72 -17.23 16.81
N SER A 93 32.68 -16.23 15.94
CA SER A 93 31.45 -15.77 15.28
C SER A 93 30.81 -16.88 14.43
N ASP A 94 31.61 -17.62 13.66
CA ASP A 94 31.14 -18.72 12.81
C ASP A 94 30.56 -19.90 13.60
N ILE A 95 31.18 -20.25 14.74
CA ILE A 95 30.67 -21.30 15.63
C ILE A 95 29.31 -20.92 16.20
N LEU A 96 29.18 -19.69 16.72
CA LEU A 96 27.92 -19.21 17.26
C LEU A 96 26.83 -19.14 16.19
N LYS A 97 27.18 -18.75 14.95
CA LYS A 97 26.27 -18.77 13.80
C LYS A 97 25.77 -20.19 13.52
N LYS A 98 26.67 -21.19 13.43
CA LYS A 98 26.31 -22.60 13.23
C LYS A 98 25.45 -23.15 14.37
N LEU A 99 25.73 -22.76 15.61
CA LEU A 99 24.94 -23.19 16.77
C LEU A 99 23.52 -22.62 16.73
N LYS A 100 23.35 -21.34 16.39
CA LYS A 100 22.03 -20.71 16.18
C LYS A 100 21.26 -21.43 15.07
N GLN A 101 21.91 -21.71 13.94
CA GLN A 101 21.30 -22.46 12.83
C GLN A 101 20.86 -23.86 13.27
N ASN A 102 21.70 -24.58 14.03
CA ASN A 102 21.36 -25.90 14.55
C ASN A 102 20.17 -25.85 15.52
N LEU A 103 20.15 -24.87 16.43
CA LEU A 103 19.03 -24.67 17.35
C LEU A 103 17.74 -24.36 16.59
N ASN A 104 17.77 -23.43 15.63
CA ASN A 104 16.60 -23.07 14.82
C ASN A 104 16.04 -24.27 14.05
N ARG A 105 16.93 -25.08 13.45
CA ARG A 105 16.54 -26.31 12.76
C ARG A 105 15.83 -27.29 13.70
N LYS A 106 16.38 -27.50 14.91
CA LYS A 106 15.78 -28.38 15.91
C LYS A 106 14.47 -27.86 16.50
N LEU A 107 14.35 -26.55 16.68
CA LEU A 107 13.09 -25.89 17.01
C LEU A 107 12.06 -26.09 15.88
N GLY A 108 12.48 -26.03 14.63
CA GLY A 108 11.62 -26.29 13.47
C GLY A 108 11.16 -27.74 13.36
N GLU A 109 12.03 -28.72 13.63
CA GLU A 109 11.65 -30.13 13.72
C GLU A 109 10.61 -30.37 14.83
N LEU A 110 10.82 -29.79 16.02
CA LEU A 110 9.87 -29.83 17.13
C LEU A 110 8.53 -29.18 16.74
N ALA A 111 8.57 -28.01 16.11
CA ALA A 111 7.37 -27.29 15.67
C ALA A 111 6.57 -28.09 14.64
N LYS A 112 7.24 -28.69 13.64
CA LYS A 112 6.61 -29.59 12.66
C LYS A 112 5.97 -30.81 13.33
N ALA A 113 6.66 -31.43 14.29
CA ALA A 113 6.14 -32.58 15.02
C ALA A 113 4.89 -32.20 15.82
N ALA A 114 4.94 -31.07 16.53
CA ALA A 114 3.81 -30.54 17.29
C ALA A 114 2.61 -30.22 16.41
N LEU A 115 2.80 -29.62 15.24
CA LEU A 115 1.72 -29.30 14.29
C LEU A 115 1.03 -30.53 13.69
N ASN A 116 1.70 -31.69 13.68
CA ASN A 116 1.08 -32.95 13.27
C ASN A 116 0.24 -33.60 14.39
N LEU A 117 0.32 -33.10 15.62
CA LEU A 117 -0.31 -33.65 16.82
C LEU A 117 -1.28 -32.62 17.44
N PRO A 118 -2.60 -32.76 17.28
CA PRO A 118 -3.57 -31.76 17.72
C PRO A 118 -3.44 -31.35 19.20
N GLN A 119 -3.12 -32.30 20.08
CA GLN A 119 -2.95 -32.08 21.51
C GLN A 119 -1.67 -31.32 21.88
N GLU A 120 -0.66 -31.32 21.01
CA GLU A 120 0.66 -30.70 21.24
C GLU A 120 0.75 -29.29 20.65
N ARG A 121 -0.24 -28.82 19.89
CA ARG A 121 -0.15 -27.61 19.06
C ARG A 121 0.28 -26.36 19.84
N PHE A 122 -0.24 -26.16 21.04
CA PHE A 122 0.07 -25.00 21.89
C PHE A 122 0.69 -25.38 23.24
N ARG A 123 0.78 -26.68 23.51
CA ARG A 123 1.21 -27.25 24.78
C ARG A 123 2.05 -28.48 24.50
N LEU A 124 3.35 -28.28 24.48
CA LEU A 124 4.33 -29.31 24.20
C LEU A 124 4.59 -30.14 25.47
N SER A 125 4.42 -31.45 25.37
CA SER A 125 4.81 -32.39 26.42
C SER A 125 6.33 -32.44 26.56
N GLN A 126 6.81 -32.65 27.79
CA GLN A 126 8.23 -32.82 28.07
C GLN A 126 8.88 -33.90 27.20
N ALA A 127 8.20 -35.04 27.02
CA ALA A 127 8.69 -36.12 26.17
C ALA A 127 8.91 -35.70 24.71
N LEU A 128 8.04 -34.85 24.16
CA LEU A 128 8.22 -34.33 22.80
C LEU A 128 9.39 -33.35 22.72
N VAL A 129 9.53 -32.47 23.71
CA VAL A 129 10.65 -31.52 23.78
C VAL A 129 11.97 -32.26 23.89
N GLU A 130 12.08 -33.23 24.80
CA GLU A 130 13.28 -34.05 25.01
C GLU A 130 13.66 -34.85 23.76
N LYS A 131 12.66 -35.46 23.09
CA LYS A 131 12.87 -36.20 21.84
C LYS A 131 13.56 -35.36 20.75
N HIS A 132 13.26 -34.07 20.66
CA HIS A 132 13.78 -33.21 19.60
C HIS A 132 14.97 -32.35 20.02
N LEU A 133 15.03 -31.93 21.29
CA LEU A 133 16.01 -30.96 21.79
C LEU A 133 17.02 -31.54 22.79
N GLY A 134 16.96 -32.85 23.07
CA GLY A 134 17.90 -33.55 23.94
C GLY A 134 17.28 -34.00 25.26
N GLU A 135 17.70 -35.17 25.74
CA GLU A 135 17.19 -35.80 26.96
C GLU A 135 17.46 -34.97 28.21
N GLU A 136 16.59 -35.12 29.23
CA GLU A 136 16.66 -34.49 30.55
C GLU A 136 16.64 -32.95 30.58
N LEU A 137 16.65 -32.29 29.42
CA LEU A 137 16.72 -30.83 29.25
C LEU A 137 17.85 -30.21 30.09
N ASP A 138 18.97 -30.92 30.20
CA ASP A 138 20.11 -30.55 31.02
C ASP A 138 20.96 -29.45 30.36
N LYS A 139 21.99 -28.97 31.06
CA LYS A 139 22.88 -27.88 30.61
C LYS A 139 23.65 -28.16 29.31
N THR A 140 23.63 -29.38 28.79
CA THR A 140 24.27 -29.84 27.54
C THR A 140 23.26 -30.09 26.42
N SER A 141 21.96 -29.98 26.70
CA SER A 141 20.88 -30.12 25.72
C SER A 141 20.55 -28.81 25.00
N LEU A 142 20.08 -28.90 23.76
CA LEU A 142 19.49 -27.76 23.05
C LEU A 142 18.19 -27.31 23.71
N GLY A 143 17.52 -28.19 24.46
CA GLY A 143 16.30 -27.89 25.21
C GLY A 143 16.54 -26.87 26.31
N TYR A 144 17.62 -27.05 27.08
CA TYR A 144 18.07 -26.04 28.05
C TYR A 144 18.35 -24.71 27.37
N LEU A 145 19.08 -24.72 26.25
CA LEU A 145 19.42 -23.51 25.52
C LEU A 145 18.16 -22.79 24.99
N ALA A 146 17.20 -23.53 24.45
CA ALA A 146 15.91 -22.99 24.00
C ALA A 146 15.12 -22.32 25.14
N LEU A 147 15.14 -22.91 26.35
CA LEU A 147 14.52 -22.35 27.54
C LEU A 147 15.22 -21.08 28.01
N ARG A 148 16.57 -21.08 28.03
CA ARG A 148 17.36 -19.93 28.48
C ARG A 148 17.24 -18.74 27.53
N LEU A 149 17.14 -19.01 26.23
CA LEU A 149 16.93 -17.98 25.23
C LEU A 149 15.46 -17.54 25.13
N GLY A 150 14.54 -18.23 25.79
CA GLY A 150 13.12 -17.90 25.82
C GLY A 150 12.33 -18.33 24.58
N TRP A 151 12.95 -19.09 23.66
CA TRP A 151 12.26 -19.68 22.51
C TRP A 151 11.22 -20.71 22.92
N LEU A 152 11.51 -21.43 24.00
CA LEU A 152 10.55 -22.25 24.72
C LEU A 152 10.38 -21.72 26.13
N ASN A 153 9.16 -21.85 26.67
CA ASN A 153 8.82 -21.45 28.03
C ASN A 153 8.07 -22.58 28.71
N ARG A 154 8.40 -22.86 29.97
CA ARG A 154 7.67 -23.82 30.79
C ARG A 154 6.40 -23.16 31.32
N VAL A 155 5.24 -23.63 30.86
CA VAL A 155 3.92 -23.02 31.14
C VAL A 155 3.12 -23.80 32.17
N GLY A 156 3.55 -25.00 32.55
CA GLY A 156 2.88 -25.78 33.58
C GLY A 156 3.46 -27.17 33.80
N LYS A 157 2.64 -28.01 34.44
CA LYS A 157 2.85 -29.46 34.59
C LYS A 157 1.61 -30.21 34.12
N ASP A 158 1.78 -31.40 33.57
CA ASP A 158 0.67 -32.31 33.27
C ASP A 158 0.19 -33.06 34.53
N GLY A 159 -0.81 -33.93 34.37
CA GLY A 159 -1.37 -34.72 35.47
C GLY A 159 -0.40 -35.75 36.08
N ARG A 160 0.72 -36.04 35.42
CA ARG A 160 1.79 -36.93 35.92
C ARG A 160 2.93 -36.14 36.56
N GLY A 161 2.91 -34.81 36.47
CA GLY A 161 3.93 -33.91 37.00
C GLY A 161 4.99 -33.51 35.99
N ASP A 162 4.91 -34.00 34.75
CA ASP A 162 5.84 -33.70 33.67
C ASP A 162 5.67 -32.26 33.20
N GLY A 163 6.75 -31.64 32.72
CA GLY A 163 6.71 -30.27 32.21
C GLY A 163 5.80 -30.10 30.99
N ILE A 164 5.05 -28.99 30.96
CA ILE A 164 4.38 -28.51 29.75
C ILE A 164 5.10 -27.26 29.29
N PHE A 165 5.41 -27.21 27.99
CA PHE A 165 6.15 -26.13 27.35
C PHE A 165 5.33 -25.46 26.25
N ALA A 166 5.68 -24.24 25.89
CA ALA A 166 5.14 -23.53 24.75
C ALA A 166 6.23 -22.70 24.07
N PHE A 167 6.10 -22.48 22.76
CA PHE A 167 6.93 -21.51 22.06
C PHE A 167 6.68 -20.10 22.60
N TYR A 168 7.66 -19.21 22.43
CA TYR A 168 7.52 -17.78 22.75
C TYR A 168 6.20 -17.18 22.23
N HIS A 169 5.85 -17.52 20.98
CA HIS A 169 4.55 -17.21 20.39
C HIS A 169 4.21 -18.25 19.31
N ALA A 170 2.91 -18.49 19.07
CA ALA A 170 2.43 -19.46 18.08
C ALA A 170 2.96 -19.16 16.66
N THR A 171 3.08 -17.89 16.28
CA THR A 171 3.63 -17.52 14.96
C THR A 171 5.12 -17.84 14.83
N PHE A 172 5.90 -17.80 15.93
CA PHE A 172 7.29 -18.25 15.89
C PHE A 172 7.38 -19.77 15.73
N GLN A 173 6.47 -20.53 16.35
CA GLN A 173 6.36 -21.97 16.08
C GLN A 173 6.08 -22.25 14.60
N GLU A 174 5.13 -21.52 14.01
CA GLU A 174 4.80 -21.65 12.57
C GLU A 174 5.97 -21.24 11.68
N TYR A 175 6.70 -20.18 12.03
CA TYR A 175 7.90 -19.74 11.34
C TYR A 175 9.03 -20.77 11.41
N PHE A 176 9.36 -21.30 12.60
CA PHE A 176 10.35 -22.37 12.72
C PHE A 176 9.91 -23.63 11.97
N ALA A 177 8.62 -23.97 11.98
CA ALA A 177 8.11 -25.09 11.19
C ALA A 177 8.31 -24.86 9.69
N ALA A 178 8.10 -23.64 9.20
CA ALA A 178 8.30 -23.28 7.80
C ALA A 178 9.77 -23.43 7.41
N LEU A 179 10.71 -22.96 8.24
CA LEU A 179 12.16 -23.13 8.03
C LEU A 179 12.59 -24.60 7.94
N ALA A 180 11.90 -25.51 8.64
CA ALA A 180 12.22 -26.93 8.62
C ALA A 180 11.55 -27.71 7.48
N VAL A 181 10.84 -27.05 6.57
CA VAL A 181 10.32 -27.66 5.33
C VAL A 181 11.23 -27.27 4.17
N GLU A 182 11.92 -28.24 3.59
CA GLU A 182 12.84 -28.02 2.47
C GLU A 182 12.12 -28.03 1.13
N ASP A 183 11.16 -28.95 0.95
CA ASP A 183 10.43 -29.17 -0.29
C ASP A 183 8.92 -29.09 -0.04
N TRP A 184 8.19 -28.42 -0.92
CA TRP A 184 6.72 -28.32 -0.88
C TRP A 184 6.01 -29.67 -1.07
N ASP A 185 6.69 -30.75 -1.52
CA ASP A 185 6.18 -32.13 -1.47
C ASP A 185 5.66 -32.51 -0.08
N TYR A 186 6.25 -31.91 0.96
CA TYR A 186 5.79 -32.06 2.34
C TYR A 186 4.35 -31.56 2.55
N PHE A 187 3.95 -30.50 1.85
CA PHE A 187 2.59 -29.92 1.93
C PHE A 187 1.60 -30.60 0.99
N LEU A 188 2.03 -30.82 -0.26
CA LEU A 188 1.26 -31.40 -1.35
C LEU A 188 2.15 -32.40 -2.10
N PRO A 189 1.81 -33.71 -2.11
CA PRO A 189 2.61 -34.69 -2.84
C PRO A 189 2.74 -34.34 -4.32
N ARG A 190 3.98 -34.25 -4.85
CA ARG A 190 4.26 -33.93 -6.26
C ARG A 190 3.66 -34.93 -7.24
N GLU A 191 3.48 -36.16 -6.78
CA GLU A 191 2.88 -37.26 -7.56
C GLU A 191 1.35 -37.15 -7.67
N HIS A 192 0.71 -36.19 -6.99
CA HIS A 192 -0.72 -35.98 -7.12
C HIS A 192 -1.11 -35.70 -8.57
N ARG A 193 -2.18 -36.37 -9.03
CA ARG A 193 -2.76 -36.15 -10.36
C ARG A 193 -4.22 -35.75 -10.25
N ASP A 194 -5.06 -36.70 -9.88
CA ASP A 194 -6.53 -36.55 -9.79
C ASP A 194 -7.14 -37.23 -8.57
N ARG A 195 -6.31 -37.90 -7.76
CA ARG A 195 -6.70 -38.61 -6.54
C ARG A 195 -5.61 -38.52 -5.46
N PRO A 196 -5.96 -38.75 -4.19
CA PRO A 196 -4.97 -38.80 -3.11
C PRO A 196 -3.91 -39.88 -3.36
N VAL A 197 -2.64 -39.54 -3.10
CA VAL A 197 -1.54 -40.52 -3.09
C VAL A 197 -1.62 -41.34 -1.80
N ASP A 198 -1.57 -42.67 -1.93
CA ASP A 198 -1.73 -43.58 -0.80
C ASP A 198 -0.65 -43.34 0.28
N GLY A 199 -1.07 -43.36 1.55
CA GLY A 199 -0.21 -43.08 2.70
C GLY A 199 0.33 -41.64 2.82
N LYS A 200 0.03 -40.73 1.89
CA LYS A 200 0.49 -39.33 1.94
C LYS A 200 -0.57 -38.40 2.53
N ARG A 201 -0.11 -37.33 3.20
CA ARG A 201 -0.96 -36.28 3.78
C ARG A 201 -1.01 -35.05 2.89
N TYR A 202 -2.17 -34.39 2.83
CA TYR A 202 -2.42 -33.16 2.07
C TYR A 202 -2.58 -31.98 3.03
N ARG A 203 -1.45 -31.42 3.48
CA ARG A 203 -1.44 -30.36 4.50
C ARG A 203 -2.00 -29.04 3.98
N ILE A 204 -2.08 -28.87 2.67
CA ILE A 204 -2.74 -27.72 2.03
C ILE A 204 -4.22 -27.55 2.44
N PHE A 205 -4.87 -28.60 2.94
CA PHE A 205 -6.26 -28.55 3.44
C PHE A 205 -6.38 -28.57 4.97
N GLU A 206 -5.25 -28.60 5.66
CA GLU A 206 -5.19 -28.62 7.12
C GLU A 206 -4.99 -27.20 7.65
N LYS A 207 -6.00 -26.65 8.35
CA LYS A 207 -6.01 -25.23 8.79
C LYS A 207 -4.75 -24.81 9.56
N GLN A 208 -4.15 -25.72 10.33
CA GLN A 208 -2.94 -25.45 11.12
C GLN A 208 -1.68 -25.26 10.28
N TRP A 209 -1.67 -25.69 9.02
CA TRP A 209 -0.52 -25.55 8.11
C TRP A 209 -0.60 -24.33 7.20
N LYS A 210 -1.76 -23.66 7.08
CA LYS A 210 -1.93 -22.47 6.23
C LYS A 210 -0.83 -21.43 6.50
N GLN A 211 -0.65 -21.03 7.76
CA GLN A 211 0.36 -20.02 8.10
C GLN A 211 1.80 -20.49 7.84
N VAL A 212 2.08 -21.78 8.02
CA VAL A 212 3.39 -22.37 7.71
C VAL A 212 3.67 -22.34 6.21
N ILE A 213 2.65 -22.62 5.39
CA ILE A 213 2.74 -22.59 3.93
C ILE A 213 2.98 -21.16 3.44
N LEU A 214 2.25 -20.18 3.97
CA LEU A 214 2.45 -18.76 3.65
C LEU A 214 3.87 -18.29 4.02
N LEU A 215 4.33 -18.62 5.22
CA LEU A 215 5.71 -18.33 5.64
C LEU A 215 6.74 -19.06 4.78
N TRP A 216 6.43 -20.27 4.30
CA TRP A 216 7.33 -21.00 3.40
C TRP A 216 7.43 -20.33 2.03
N LEU A 217 6.32 -19.86 1.46
CA LEU A 217 6.31 -19.12 0.18
C LEU A 217 7.08 -17.80 0.27
N GLY A 218 7.04 -17.12 1.41
CA GLY A 218 7.77 -15.87 1.63
C GLY A 218 9.27 -16.03 1.92
N ARG A 219 9.79 -17.26 2.01
CA ARG A 219 11.20 -17.49 2.32
C ARG A 219 12.12 -17.10 1.16
N GLY A 220 13.06 -16.21 1.43
CA GLY A 220 14.07 -15.79 0.45
C GLY A 220 15.16 -16.84 0.15
N ASP A 221 15.25 -17.91 0.95
CA ASP A 221 16.21 -19.01 0.74
C ASP A 221 15.65 -20.16 -0.11
N ILE A 222 14.37 -20.07 -0.53
CA ILE A 222 13.76 -20.99 -1.49
C ILE A 222 13.80 -20.32 -2.86
N GLU A 223 14.25 -21.06 -3.88
CA GLU A 223 14.29 -20.58 -5.26
C GLU A 223 12.88 -20.23 -5.77
N ASP A 224 12.79 -19.18 -6.58
CA ASP A 224 11.52 -18.67 -7.06
C ASP A 224 10.80 -19.68 -7.97
N GLU A 225 11.53 -20.52 -8.70
CA GLU A 225 10.99 -21.61 -9.50
C GLU A 225 10.24 -22.65 -8.65
N GLU A 226 10.70 -22.92 -7.43
CA GLU A 226 10.04 -23.87 -6.52
C GLU A 226 8.75 -23.30 -5.93
N LYS A 227 8.74 -22.01 -5.61
CA LYS A 227 7.52 -21.30 -5.17
C LYS A 227 6.50 -21.24 -6.29
N GLU A 228 6.94 -20.89 -7.50
CA GLU A 228 6.13 -20.84 -8.71
C GLU A 228 5.53 -22.21 -9.03
N ALA A 229 6.33 -23.27 -8.97
CA ALA A 229 5.86 -24.64 -9.19
C ALA A 229 4.81 -25.06 -8.15
N PHE A 230 4.99 -24.69 -6.89
CA PHE A 230 4.02 -25.00 -5.84
C PHE A 230 2.70 -24.24 -6.04
N ILE A 231 2.74 -22.93 -6.33
CA ILE A 231 1.54 -22.14 -6.61
C ILE A 231 0.79 -22.71 -7.83
N ARG A 232 1.53 -23.06 -8.90
CA ARG A 232 0.93 -23.73 -10.07
C ARG A 232 0.25 -25.04 -9.69
N ALA A 233 0.88 -25.86 -8.85
CA ALA A 233 0.29 -27.12 -8.38
C ALA A 233 -1.00 -26.90 -7.55
N LEU A 234 -1.11 -25.78 -6.82
CA LEU A 234 -2.33 -25.40 -6.10
C LEU A 234 -3.44 -24.92 -7.05
N VAL A 235 -3.09 -24.10 -8.04
CA VAL A 235 -4.01 -23.56 -9.06
C VAL A 235 -4.58 -24.69 -9.92
N GLU A 236 -3.72 -25.62 -10.34
CA GLU A 236 -4.08 -26.74 -11.22
C GLU A 236 -4.60 -27.97 -10.45
N PHE A 237 -4.80 -27.86 -9.13
CA PHE A 237 -5.14 -28.98 -8.27
C PHE A 237 -6.46 -29.67 -8.71
N LYS A 238 -6.39 -30.97 -9.00
CA LYS A 238 -7.57 -31.77 -9.38
C LYS A 238 -7.99 -32.69 -8.24
N GLY A 239 -9.04 -32.28 -7.53
CA GLY A 239 -9.60 -33.07 -6.42
C GLY A 239 -10.40 -34.32 -6.83
N GLY A 240 -10.54 -34.63 -8.12
CA GLY A 240 -11.28 -35.80 -8.64
C GLY A 240 -12.80 -35.79 -8.48
N VAL A 241 -13.36 -34.98 -7.57
CA VAL A 241 -14.80 -34.91 -7.27
C VAL A 241 -15.29 -33.46 -7.28
N ARG A 242 -16.08 -33.09 -8.30
CA ARG A 242 -16.83 -31.81 -8.43
C ARG A 242 -16.03 -30.54 -8.06
N ASN A 243 -14.72 -30.57 -8.26
CA ASN A 243 -13.75 -29.50 -8.03
C ASN A 243 -13.75 -28.80 -6.65
N PHE A 244 -14.39 -29.37 -5.62
CA PHE A 244 -14.47 -28.71 -4.29
C PHE A 244 -13.10 -28.37 -3.70
N TYR A 245 -12.18 -29.34 -3.73
CA TYR A 245 -10.81 -29.15 -3.26
C TYR A 245 -9.95 -28.31 -4.20
N GLY A 246 -10.32 -28.23 -5.49
CA GLY A 246 -9.68 -27.30 -6.43
C GLY A 246 -9.90 -25.86 -5.99
N TYR A 247 -11.13 -25.46 -5.66
CA TYR A 247 -11.40 -24.13 -5.09
C TYR A 247 -10.62 -23.88 -3.80
N GLN A 248 -10.58 -24.86 -2.88
CA GLN A 248 -9.86 -24.71 -1.61
C GLN A 248 -8.35 -24.53 -1.83
N ALA A 249 -7.74 -25.28 -2.76
CA ALA A 249 -6.33 -25.13 -3.11
C ALA A 249 -6.06 -23.78 -3.78
N TYR A 250 -6.97 -23.34 -4.66
CA TYR A 250 -6.89 -22.04 -5.33
C TYR A 250 -6.95 -20.87 -4.34
N PHE A 251 -7.82 -20.94 -3.31
CA PHE A 251 -7.85 -19.92 -2.26
C PHE A 251 -6.56 -19.88 -1.43
N LEU A 252 -5.86 -21.01 -1.29
CA LEU A 252 -4.53 -21.02 -0.66
C LEU A 252 -3.48 -20.39 -1.58
N ALA A 253 -3.53 -20.66 -2.90
CA ALA A 253 -2.68 -19.99 -3.88
C ALA A 253 -2.87 -18.47 -3.85
N ALA A 254 -4.12 -18.02 -3.73
CA ALA A 254 -4.52 -16.63 -3.58
C ALA A 254 -3.83 -15.91 -2.42
N ALA A 255 -3.80 -16.57 -1.25
CA ALA A 255 -3.10 -16.04 -0.09
C ALA A 255 -1.58 -16.13 -0.29
N GLY A 256 -1.11 -17.17 -0.98
CA GLY A 256 0.29 -17.42 -1.26
C GLY A 256 0.98 -16.38 -2.14
N ILE A 257 0.30 -15.88 -3.18
CA ILE A 257 0.86 -14.84 -4.07
C ILE A 257 1.16 -13.52 -3.34
N ASN A 258 0.53 -13.28 -2.19
CA ASN A 258 0.81 -12.11 -1.38
C ASN A 258 2.16 -12.22 -0.64
N GLU A 259 2.60 -13.45 -0.34
CA GLU A 259 3.92 -13.74 0.24
C GLU A 259 4.99 -13.94 -0.85
N PHE A 260 4.59 -14.26 -2.08
CA PHE A 260 5.46 -14.37 -3.26
C PHE A 260 4.95 -13.48 -4.40
N LYS A 261 5.16 -12.16 -4.26
CA LYS A 261 4.62 -11.14 -5.18
C LYS A 261 5.17 -11.21 -6.61
N ALA A 262 6.29 -11.91 -6.83
CA ALA A 262 6.87 -12.12 -8.16
C ALA A 262 6.20 -13.27 -8.95
N CYS A 263 5.18 -13.93 -8.39
CA CYS A 263 4.50 -15.03 -9.05
C CYS A 263 3.90 -14.61 -10.40
N SER A 264 4.20 -15.37 -11.45
CA SER A 264 3.75 -15.03 -12.81
C SER A 264 2.24 -15.20 -13.01
N LEU A 265 1.58 -15.95 -12.14
CA LEU A 265 0.14 -16.22 -12.16
C LEU A 265 -0.68 -15.24 -11.31
N ALA A 266 -0.05 -14.22 -10.70
CA ALA A 266 -0.72 -13.36 -9.73
C ALA A 266 -1.98 -12.66 -10.28
N ASP A 267 -1.88 -12.00 -11.44
CA ASP A 267 -3.02 -11.34 -12.11
C ASP A 267 -4.15 -12.33 -12.42
N GLU A 268 -3.81 -13.50 -12.97
CA GLU A 268 -4.78 -14.54 -13.32
C GLU A 268 -5.48 -15.09 -12.07
N ILE A 269 -4.73 -15.34 -10.99
CA ILE A 269 -5.26 -15.83 -9.72
C ILE A 269 -6.24 -14.82 -9.13
N VAL A 270 -5.86 -13.54 -9.06
CA VAL A 270 -6.72 -12.49 -8.51
C VAL A 270 -7.99 -12.32 -9.35
N ARG A 271 -7.85 -12.21 -10.68
CA ARG A 271 -8.98 -12.12 -11.59
C ARG A 271 -9.94 -13.28 -11.45
N GLN A 272 -9.42 -14.50 -11.33
CA GLN A 272 -10.26 -15.69 -11.21
C GLN A 272 -11.05 -15.73 -9.90
N ILE A 273 -10.46 -15.27 -8.80
CA ILE A 273 -11.13 -15.20 -7.49
C ILE A 273 -12.17 -14.09 -7.47
N VAL A 274 -11.86 -12.93 -8.04
CA VAL A 274 -12.85 -11.85 -8.23
C VAL A 274 -14.00 -12.34 -9.11
N LYS A 275 -13.71 -13.02 -10.22
CA LYS A 275 -14.73 -13.67 -11.07
C LYS A 275 -15.59 -14.66 -10.28
N TRP A 276 -15.01 -15.51 -9.44
CA TRP A 276 -15.80 -16.41 -8.59
C TRP A 276 -16.62 -15.69 -7.54
N GLY A 277 -16.14 -14.57 -7.02
CA GLY A 277 -16.85 -13.76 -6.03
C GLY A 277 -18.00 -12.95 -6.61
N PHE A 278 -17.83 -12.39 -7.81
CA PHE A 278 -18.71 -11.35 -8.37
C PHE A 278 -19.36 -11.74 -9.69
N GLY A 279 -18.94 -12.83 -10.31
CA GLY A 279 -19.42 -13.28 -11.60
C GLY A 279 -18.65 -12.69 -12.77
N TYR A 280 -19.18 -12.89 -13.97
CA TYR A 280 -18.65 -12.37 -15.22
C TYR A 280 -19.77 -12.11 -16.22
N PHE A 281 -19.54 -11.22 -17.18
CA PHE A 281 -20.44 -11.05 -18.30
C PHE A 281 -20.25 -12.18 -19.33
N ASP A 282 -21.29 -12.98 -19.54
CA ASP A 282 -21.29 -14.05 -20.54
C ASP A 282 -21.69 -13.48 -21.90
N ILE A 283 -20.73 -13.42 -22.83
CA ILE A 283 -20.92 -12.83 -24.16
C ILE A 283 -21.95 -13.62 -24.98
N GLU A 284 -22.02 -14.93 -24.83
CA GLU A 284 -22.94 -15.75 -25.64
C GLU A 284 -24.38 -15.57 -25.16
N LYS A 285 -24.57 -15.50 -23.85
CA LYS A 285 -25.90 -15.33 -23.24
C LYS A 285 -26.33 -13.86 -23.09
N GLN A 286 -25.40 -12.91 -23.27
CA GLN A 286 -25.62 -11.47 -23.06
C GLN A 286 -26.15 -11.15 -21.65
N GLU A 287 -25.75 -11.95 -20.67
CA GLU A 287 -26.19 -11.79 -19.28
C GLU A 287 -25.01 -11.96 -18.33
N TRP A 288 -25.13 -11.36 -17.15
CA TRP A 288 -24.17 -11.58 -16.09
C TRP A 288 -24.40 -12.97 -15.46
N GLN A 289 -23.35 -13.77 -15.34
CA GLN A 289 -23.38 -15.09 -14.73
C GLN A 289 -22.63 -15.07 -13.41
N THR A 290 -23.25 -15.65 -12.37
CA THR A 290 -22.64 -15.79 -11.05
C THR A 290 -22.35 -17.26 -10.71
N PHE A 291 -21.77 -17.51 -9.54
CA PHE A 291 -21.37 -18.85 -9.12
C PHE A 291 -22.29 -19.37 -8.01
N LEU A 292 -22.09 -20.61 -7.55
CA LEU A 292 -22.86 -21.11 -6.41
C LEU A 292 -22.48 -20.36 -5.13
N ASP A 293 -23.45 -20.02 -4.28
CA ASP A 293 -23.24 -19.22 -3.05
C ASP A 293 -22.02 -19.63 -2.21
N PRO A 294 -21.71 -20.93 -1.98
CA PRO A 294 -20.54 -21.30 -1.19
C PRO A 294 -19.22 -20.90 -1.84
N ILE A 295 -19.15 -20.92 -3.17
CA ILE A 295 -17.98 -20.52 -3.96
C ILE A 295 -17.85 -19.00 -3.90
N GLU A 296 -18.93 -18.27 -4.15
CA GLU A 296 -18.92 -16.80 -4.11
C GLU A 296 -18.47 -16.27 -2.75
N LYS A 297 -19.08 -16.78 -1.66
CA LYS A 297 -18.74 -16.37 -0.29
C LYS A 297 -17.29 -16.73 0.07
N ALA A 298 -16.81 -17.91 -0.33
CA ALA A 298 -15.44 -18.31 -0.05
C ALA A 298 -14.43 -17.49 -0.86
N ALA A 299 -14.73 -17.18 -2.13
CA ALA A 299 -13.90 -16.35 -2.98
C ALA A 299 -13.81 -14.92 -2.44
N ARG A 300 -14.94 -14.29 -2.11
CA ARG A 300 -14.96 -12.94 -1.50
C ARG A 300 -14.16 -12.89 -0.21
N LYS A 301 -14.25 -13.92 0.62
CA LYS A 301 -13.45 -14.03 1.85
C LYS A 301 -11.94 -14.16 1.58
N ALA A 302 -11.54 -14.73 0.45
CA ALA A 302 -10.13 -14.89 0.09
C ALA A 302 -9.51 -13.62 -0.50
N ILE A 303 -10.30 -12.73 -1.12
CA ILE A 303 -9.79 -11.53 -1.81
C ILE A 303 -8.92 -10.63 -0.90
N PRO A 304 -9.27 -10.33 0.36
CA PRO A 304 -8.42 -9.52 1.24
C PRO A 304 -7.04 -10.12 1.53
N GLU A 305 -6.86 -11.43 1.33
CA GLU A 305 -5.59 -12.12 1.48
C GLU A 305 -4.73 -12.11 0.20
N THR A 306 -5.25 -11.59 -0.91
CA THR A 306 -4.54 -11.47 -2.19
C THR A 306 -3.75 -10.16 -2.32
N ILE A 307 -3.11 -9.96 -3.47
CA ILE A 307 -2.48 -8.68 -3.81
C ILE A 307 -3.56 -7.61 -4.03
N ARG A 308 -3.69 -6.69 -3.08
CA ARG A 308 -4.78 -5.69 -3.03
C ARG A 308 -4.86 -4.80 -4.25
N GLN A 309 -3.72 -4.35 -4.78
CA GLN A 309 -3.69 -3.49 -5.96
C GLN A 309 -4.36 -4.16 -7.17
N LEU A 310 -4.10 -5.44 -7.39
CA LEU A 310 -4.74 -6.21 -8.46
C LEU A 310 -6.25 -6.37 -8.20
N ALA A 311 -6.65 -6.62 -6.95
CA ALA A 311 -8.06 -6.75 -6.59
C ALA A 311 -8.82 -5.42 -6.77
N ILE A 312 -8.20 -4.28 -6.43
CA ILE A 312 -8.75 -2.94 -6.63
C ILE A 312 -8.99 -2.69 -8.12
N ILE A 313 -8.02 -3.03 -8.99
CA ILE A 313 -8.17 -2.90 -10.45
C ILE A 313 -9.39 -3.70 -10.95
N GLU A 314 -9.52 -4.95 -10.53
CA GLU A 314 -10.62 -5.82 -10.95
C GLU A 314 -11.99 -5.34 -10.40
N PHE A 315 -12.05 -4.79 -9.18
CA PHE A 315 -13.27 -4.18 -8.64
C PHE A 315 -13.67 -2.91 -9.39
N THR A 316 -12.72 -2.03 -9.70
CA THR A 316 -12.96 -0.85 -10.53
C THR A 316 -13.50 -1.24 -11.91
N ALA A 317 -12.96 -2.31 -12.51
CA ALA A 317 -13.48 -2.84 -13.77
C ALA A 317 -14.93 -3.35 -13.64
N ILE A 318 -15.29 -4.04 -12.55
CA ILE A 318 -16.66 -4.49 -12.30
C ILE A 318 -17.61 -3.29 -12.14
N ILE A 319 -17.23 -2.28 -11.36
CA ILE A 319 -18.06 -1.11 -11.11
C ILE A 319 -18.41 -0.35 -12.39
N LYS A 320 -17.46 -0.26 -13.32
CA LYS A 320 -17.61 0.43 -14.62
C LYS A 320 -18.43 -0.36 -15.63
N ASN A 321 -18.25 -1.67 -15.68
CA ASN A 321 -18.72 -2.49 -16.81
C ASN A 321 -19.89 -3.42 -16.47
N CYS A 322 -20.17 -3.66 -15.19
CA CYS A 322 -21.29 -4.49 -14.78
C CYS A 322 -22.59 -3.69 -14.82
N SER A 323 -23.64 -4.21 -15.44
CA SER A 323 -24.98 -3.60 -15.45
C SER A 323 -25.83 -3.99 -14.25
N ASP A 324 -25.43 -5.00 -13.46
CA ASP A 324 -26.15 -5.43 -12.27
C ASP A 324 -25.80 -4.53 -11.08
N GLU A 325 -26.75 -3.70 -10.65
CA GLU A 325 -26.61 -2.79 -9.51
C GLU A 325 -26.23 -3.49 -8.20
N GLY A 326 -26.72 -4.72 -7.98
CA GLY A 326 -26.38 -5.50 -6.79
C GLY A 326 -24.91 -5.88 -6.75
N ILE A 327 -24.35 -6.28 -7.90
CA ILE A 327 -22.94 -6.64 -8.05
C ILE A 327 -22.06 -5.41 -8.00
N ARG A 328 -22.43 -4.30 -8.68
CA ARG A 328 -21.73 -3.02 -8.58
C ARG A 328 -21.63 -2.54 -7.14
N ARG A 329 -22.74 -2.58 -6.40
CA ARG A 329 -22.80 -2.22 -4.98
C ARG A 329 -21.90 -3.10 -4.12
N GLN A 330 -21.88 -4.41 -4.38
CA GLN A 330 -20.98 -5.33 -3.67
C GLN A 330 -19.51 -5.06 -3.99
N ALA A 331 -19.16 -4.76 -5.24
CA ALA A 331 -17.79 -4.40 -5.63
C ALA A 331 -17.35 -3.09 -4.96
N ALA A 332 -18.23 -2.08 -4.90
CA ALA A 332 -17.99 -0.84 -4.16
C ALA A 332 -17.83 -1.06 -2.65
N ALA A 333 -18.58 -2.01 -2.07
CA ALA A 333 -18.40 -2.43 -0.68
C ALA A 333 -17.01 -3.04 -0.45
N SER A 334 -16.60 -3.97 -1.32
CA SER A 334 -15.28 -4.61 -1.22
C SER A 334 -14.12 -3.65 -1.50
N LEU A 335 -14.26 -2.65 -2.38
CA LEU A 335 -13.30 -1.55 -2.48
C LEU A 335 -13.15 -0.81 -1.15
N GLY A 336 -14.25 -0.57 -0.43
CA GLY A 336 -14.23 0.03 0.90
C GLY A 336 -13.53 -0.81 1.97
N GLU A 337 -13.37 -2.11 1.76
CA GLU A 337 -12.68 -3.01 2.71
C GLU A 337 -11.17 -3.10 2.46
N ILE A 338 -10.73 -3.03 1.19
CA ILE A 338 -9.32 -3.24 0.82
C ILE A 338 -8.61 -1.99 0.29
N GLY A 339 -9.34 -0.93 -0.03
CA GLY A 339 -8.84 0.28 -0.69
C GLY A 339 -8.36 1.39 0.26
N GLN A 340 -8.02 1.07 1.51
CA GLN A 340 -7.66 2.07 2.52
C GLN A 340 -6.51 2.97 2.02
N GLY A 341 -6.78 4.28 1.92
CA GLY A 341 -5.81 5.28 1.45
C GLY A 341 -5.43 5.17 -0.04
N ASN A 342 -6.06 4.28 -0.82
CA ASN A 342 -5.78 4.12 -2.24
C ASN A 342 -6.49 5.22 -3.06
N PRO A 343 -5.75 6.11 -3.76
CA PRO A 343 -6.37 7.22 -4.49
C PRO A 343 -7.29 6.77 -5.62
N ASP A 344 -6.95 5.70 -6.34
CA ASP A 344 -7.76 5.19 -7.46
C ASP A 344 -9.09 4.62 -6.96
N ALA A 345 -9.09 3.92 -5.82
CA ALA A 345 -10.30 3.41 -5.18
C ALA A 345 -11.21 4.56 -4.71
N ILE A 346 -10.63 5.59 -4.10
CA ILE A 346 -11.38 6.78 -3.66
C ILE A 346 -11.99 7.50 -4.87
N ALA A 347 -11.20 7.74 -5.92
CA ALA A 347 -11.65 8.40 -7.14
C ALA A 347 -12.81 7.64 -7.81
N GLU A 348 -12.73 6.32 -7.86
CA GLU A 348 -13.79 5.48 -8.42
C GLU A 348 -15.08 5.57 -7.58
N LEU A 349 -14.99 5.46 -6.25
CA LEU A 349 -16.15 5.60 -5.38
C LEU A 349 -16.78 6.99 -5.49
N LEU A 350 -15.98 8.06 -5.61
CA LEU A 350 -16.48 9.41 -5.87
C LEU A 350 -17.21 9.50 -7.22
N GLN A 351 -16.72 8.83 -8.26
CA GLN A 351 -17.43 8.78 -9.53
C GLN A 351 -18.79 8.08 -9.38
N VAL A 352 -18.83 6.94 -8.68
CA VAL A 352 -20.08 6.19 -8.47
C VAL A 352 -21.09 7.00 -7.68
N ILE A 353 -20.67 7.63 -6.57
CA ILE A 353 -21.60 8.36 -5.70
C ILE A 353 -22.25 9.57 -6.40
N ARG A 354 -21.54 10.17 -7.35
CA ARG A 354 -22.01 11.30 -8.17
C ARG A 354 -22.97 10.89 -9.29
N THR A 355 -22.82 9.67 -9.81
CA THR A 355 -23.50 9.22 -11.03
C THR A 355 -24.62 8.22 -10.79
N THR A 356 -24.60 7.53 -9.64
CA THR A 356 -25.62 6.53 -9.30
C THR A 356 -26.98 7.16 -9.04
N GLU A 357 -28.04 6.52 -9.52
CA GLU A 357 -29.44 6.84 -9.17
C GLU A 357 -29.99 5.89 -8.08
N ASP A 358 -29.33 4.74 -7.83
CA ASP A 358 -29.72 3.81 -6.78
C ASP A 358 -29.25 4.29 -5.39
N GLU A 359 -30.20 4.57 -4.50
CA GLU A 359 -29.92 5.06 -3.13
C GLU A 359 -29.22 4.00 -2.26
N HIS A 360 -29.45 2.71 -2.49
CA HIS A 360 -28.72 1.67 -1.77
C HIS A 360 -27.25 1.63 -2.17
N THR A 361 -26.93 1.79 -3.46
CA THR A 361 -25.58 1.96 -3.97
C THR A 361 -24.96 3.24 -3.43
N ARG A 362 -25.68 4.38 -3.48
CA ARG A 362 -25.19 5.66 -2.93
C ARG A 362 -24.81 5.54 -1.45
N ARG A 363 -25.67 4.92 -0.63
CA ARG A 363 -25.42 4.66 0.80
C ARG A 363 -24.21 3.76 1.01
N GLN A 364 -24.08 2.67 0.24
CA GLN A 364 -22.93 1.78 0.34
C GLN A 364 -21.62 2.49 -0.01
N VAL A 365 -21.64 3.33 -1.04
CA VAL A 365 -20.46 4.08 -1.48
C VAL A 365 -20.07 5.14 -0.45
N ALA A 366 -21.05 5.84 0.15
CA ALA A 366 -20.79 6.73 1.28
C ALA A 366 -20.10 5.99 2.45
N GLU A 367 -20.60 4.79 2.78
CA GLU A 367 -19.97 3.94 3.80
C GLU A 367 -18.53 3.55 3.44
N SER A 368 -18.31 3.14 2.18
CA SER A 368 -16.98 2.77 1.71
C SER A 368 -16.01 3.95 1.75
N LEU A 369 -16.45 5.17 1.36
CA LEU A 369 -15.66 6.40 1.50
C LEU A 369 -15.30 6.69 2.96
N GLY A 370 -16.20 6.43 3.92
CA GLY A 370 -15.90 6.54 5.36
C GLY A 370 -14.73 5.65 5.83
N LYS A 371 -14.62 4.46 5.23
CA LYS A 371 -13.58 3.47 5.58
C LYS A 371 -12.22 3.76 4.95
N ILE A 372 -12.19 4.36 3.77
CA ILE A 372 -10.95 4.51 2.99
C ILE A 372 -10.50 5.96 2.79
N GLY A 373 -11.37 6.92 3.03
CA GLY A 373 -11.18 8.34 2.71
C GLY A 373 -10.65 9.19 3.86
N GLN A 374 -9.96 8.62 4.86
CA GLN A 374 -9.41 9.40 5.98
C GLN A 374 -8.61 10.61 5.50
N GLY A 375 -9.06 11.80 5.89
CA GLY A 375 -8.46 13.08 5.53
C GLY A 375 -8.48 13.44 4.05
N ASN A 376 -9.21 12.70 3.20
CA ASN A 376 -9.30 13.00 1.77
C ASN A 376 -10.25 14.18 1.53
N PRO A 377 -9.79 15.30 0.94
CA PRO A 377 -10.60 16.50 0.80
C PRO A 377 -11.80 16.32 -0.14
N ASP A 378 -11.64 15.54 -1.22
CA ASP A 378 -12.71 15.30 -2.18
C ASP A 378 -13.84 14.44 -1.57
N ALA A 379 -13.48 13.43 -0.77
CA ALA A 379 -14.43 12.63 0.00
C ALA A 379 -15.18 13.48 1.03
N ILE A 380 -14.47 14.35 1.76
CA ILE A 380 -15.09 15.28 2.72
C ILE A 380 -16.10 16.19 2.01
N ALA A 381 -15.70 16.81 0.91
CA ALA A 381 -16.55 17.72 0.14
C ALA A 381 -17.80 17.02 -0.41
N GLU A 382 -17.64 15.82 -0.97
CA GLU A 382 -18.75 15.07 -1.55
C GLU A 382 -19.75 14.60 -0.48
N LEU A 383 -19.26 14.10 0.66
CA LEU A 383 -20.13 13.69 1.77
C LEU A 383 -20.89 14.88 2.36
N LEU A 384 -20.24 16.04 2.50
CA LEU A 384 -20.91 17.29 2.89
C LEU A 384 -22.04 17.66 1.93
N GLN A 385 -21.77 17.58 0.62
CA GLN A 385 -22.77 17.89 -0.40
C GLN A 385 -23.98 16.95 -0.30
N ILE A 386 -23.75 15.65 -0.10
CA ILE A 386 -24.82 14.66 0.07
C ILE A 386 -25.65 14.96 1.31
N ILE A 387 -25.03 15.30 2.44
CA ILE A 387 -25.75 15.64 3.68
C ILE A 387 -26.71 16.81 3.45
N ARG A 388 -26.29 17.82 2.69
CA ARG A 388 -27.06 19.04 2.40
C ARG A 388 -28.17 18.82 1.37
N THR A 389 -27.92 18.00 0.35
CA THR A 389 -28.78 17.93 -0.84
C THR A 389 -29.67 16.70 -0.93
N THR A 390 -29.30 15.58 -0.28
CA THR A 390 -30.11 14.37 -0.38
C THR A 390 -31.45 14.51 0.35
N GLU A 391 -32.48 13.87 -0.20
CA GLU A 391 -33.79 13.72 0.43
C GLU A 391 -33.95 12.34 1.10
N ASP A 392 -33.07 11.38 0.79
CA ASP A 392 -33.07 10.07 1.46
C ASP A 392 -32.39 10.16 2.83
N LYS A 393 -33.18 9.91 3.89
CA LYS A 393 -32.74 10.03 5.28
C LYS A 393 -31.62 9.05 5.64
N ASP A 394 -31.67 7.83 5.11
CA ASP A 394 -30.66 6.82 5.43
C ASP A 394 -29.33 7.12 4.72
N THR A 395 -29.36 7.58 3.47
CA THR A 395 -28.19 8.11 2.75
C THR A 395 -27.59 9.28 3.52
N ARG A 396 -28.42 10.23 3.98
CA ARG A 396 -27.95 11.37 4.80
C ARG A 396 -27.24 10.91 6.06
N ARG A 397 -27.87 10.04 6.84
CA ARG A 397 -27.30 9.48 8.07
C ARG A 397 -25.98 8.76 7.79
N ARG A 398 -25.92 7.97 6.72
CA ARG A 398 -24.70 7.24 6.38
C ARG A 398 -23.58 8.22 5.98
N ALA A 399 -23.88 9.21 5.14
CA ALA A 399 -22.91 10.22 4.75
C ALA A 399 -22.39 11.02 5.96
N ALA A 400 -23.27 11.37 6.90
CA ALA A 400 -22.89 12.04 8.14
C ALA A 400 -21.98 11.16 9.02
N ALA A 401 -22.34 9.89 9.20
CA ALA A 401 -21.51 8.96 9.97
C ALA A 401 -20.12 8.79 9.34
N SER A 402 -20.07 8.57 8.02
CA SER A 402 -18.82 8.42 7.26
C SER A 402 -17.99 9.69 7.25
N LEU A 403 -18.60 10.87 7.18
CA LEU A 403 -17.90 12.13 7.31
C LEU A 403 -17.20 12.21 8.68
N GLY A 404 -17.90 11.89 9.77
CA GLY A 404 -17.32 11.87 11.11
C GLY A 404 -16.13 10.91 11.27
N GLU A 405 -16.09 9.81 10.51
CA GLU A 405 -14.97 8.83 10.53
C GLU A 405 -13.72 9.33 9.78
N ILE A 406 -13.85 10.25 8.82
CA ILE A 406 -12.75 10.69 7.96
C ILE A 406 -12.13 12.04 8.34
N LEU A 407 -12.69 12.75 9.33
CA LEU A 407 -12.10 14.01 9.83
C LEU A 407 -10.86 13.71 10.69
N THR A 408 -9.72 14.28 10.30
CA THR A 408 -8.42 14.02 10.93
C THR A 408 -7.70 15.26 11.45
N THR A 409 -8.10 16.46 11.03
CA THR A 409 -7.41 17.72 11.36
C THR A 409 -8.39 18.79 11.82
N SER A 410 -7.94 19.75 12.63
CA SER A 410 -8.75 20.92 13.04
C SER A 410 -9.31 21.67 11.83
N GLN A 411 -8.57 21.75 10.73
CA GLN A 411 -9.04 22.37 9.49
C GLN A 411 -10.27 21.63 8.91
N HIS A 412 -10.26 20.30 8.91
CA HIS A 412 -11.41 19.51 8.46
C HIS A 412 -12.64 19.77 9.35
N TYR A 413 -12.47 19.75 10.68
CA TYR A 413 -13.56 20.05 11.61
C TYR A 413 -14.11 21.47 11.43
N ALA A 414 -13.24 22.48 11.29
CA ALA A 414 -13.65 23.87 11.06
C ALA A 414 -14.39 24.06 9.73
N GLY A 415 -13.96 23.35 8.68
CA GLY A 415 -14.65 23.32 7.38
C GLY A 415 -16.08 22.76 7.49
N VAL A 416 -16.26 21.67 8.24
CA VAL A 416 -17.59 21.08 8.48
C VAL A 416 -18.52 22.04 9.24
N VAL A 417 -18.03 22.71 10.29
CA VAL A 417 -18.81 23.74 11.01
C VAL A 417 -19.25 24.85 10.06
N THR A 418 -18.33 25.33 9.22
CA THR A 418 -18.62 26.39 8.25
C THR A 418 -19.69 25.96 7.24
N ALA A 419 -19.58 24.75 6.70
CA ALA A 419 -20.47 24.24 5.66
C ALA A 419 -21.87 23.86 6.15
N LEU A 420 -22.00 23.44 7.42
CA LEU A 420 -23.26 22.90 7.95
C LEU A 420 -24.01 23.85 8.90
N LYS A 421 -23.45 25.00 9.30
CA LYS A 421 -24.10 25.91 10.26
C LYS A 421 -25.52 26.32 9.87
N ASP A 422 -25.78 26.55 8.58
CA ASP A 422 -27.09 26.99 8.09
C ASP A 422 -28.14 25.86 8.11
N CYS A 423 -27.69 24.61 8.24
CA CYS A 423 -28.57 23.46 8.46
C CYS A 423 -29.14 23.42 9.89
N LEU A 424 -28.63 24.24 10.82
CA LEU A 424 -29.13 24.37 12.18
C LEU A 424 -30.08 25.56 12.37
N SER A 425 -30.74 25.99 11.29
CA SER A 425 -31.78 27.03 11.34
C SER A 425 -33.14 26.48 11.80
N ASP A 426 -33.98 27.36 12.36
CA ASP A 426 -35.35 27.03 12.76
C ASP A 426 -36.19 26.49 11.59
N GLU A 427 -35.92 27.00 10.38
CA GLU A 427 -36.58 26.54 9.15
C GLU A 427 -36.25 25.08 8.85
N VAL A 428 -34.96 24.71 8.88
CA VAL A 428 -34.54 23.32 8.64
C VAL A 428 -35.03 22.40 9.75
N HIS A 429 -35.02 22.84 11.01
CA HIS A 429 -35.59 22.08 12.12
C HIS A 429 -37.06 21.73 11.90
N GLN A 430 -37.86 22.68 11.40
CA GLN A 430 -39.30 22.47 11.15
C GLN A 430 -39.55 21.65 9.89
N ASN A 431 -38.82 21.89 8.80
CA ASN A 431 -39.09 21.31 7.49
C ASN A 431 -38.37 19.97 7.25
N ASN A 432 -37.19 19.78 7.84
CA ASN A 432 -36.37 18.58 7.67
C ASN A 432 -35.55 18.29 8.94
N PHE A 433 -36.25 17.86 9.99
CA PHE A 433 -35.64 17.54 11.29
C PHE A 433 -34.53 16.49 11.21
N ASP A 434 -34.59 15.55 10.24
CA ASP A 434 -33.53 14.56 10.02
C ASP A 434 -32.22 15.23 9.58
N ARG A 435 -32.29 16.18 8.64
CA ARG A 435 -31.13 17.00 8.24
C ARG A 435 -30.59 17.81 9.42
N PHE A 436 -31.49 18.42 10.19
CA PHE A 436 -31.10 19.16 11.38
C PHE A 436 -30.36 18.27 12.39
N ASP A 437 -30.92 17.11 12.73
CA ASP A 437 -30.37 16.17 13.73
C ASP A 437 -29.00 15.62 13.32
N GLU A 438 -28.83 15.20 12.06
CA GLU A 438 -27.54 14.69 11.59
C GLU A 438 -26.47 15.79 11.49
N CYS A 439 -26.83 17.00 11.04
CA CYS A 439 -25.91 18.15 11.06
C CYS A 439 -25.54 18.56 12.49
N TYR A 440 -26.49 18.48 13.43
CA TYR A 440 -26.24 18.80 14.83
C TYR A 440 -25.23 17.84 15.46
N LYS A 441 -25.39 16.53 15.24
CA LYS A 441 -24.44 15.50 15.71
C LYS A 441 -23.03 15.72 15.17
N LEU A 442 -22.91 16.08 13.89
CA LEU A 442 -21.61 16.39 13.28
C LEU A 442 -20.96 17.64 13.87
N ILE A 443 -21.71 18.73 14.00
CA ILE A 443 -21.22 19.97 14.60
C ILE A 443 -20.86 19.75 16.08
N TRP A 444 -21.61 18.92 16.80
CA TRP A 444 -21.27 18.50 18.15
C TRP A 444 -19.90 17.80 18.20
N ASN A 445 -19.67 16.82 17.32
CA ASN A 445 -18.37 16.16 17.18
C ASN A 445 -17.25 17.17 16.85
N CYS A 446 -17.50 18.14 15.97
CA CYS A 446 -16.56 19.24 15.72
C CYS A 446 -16.23 20.04 16.98
N ALA A 447 -17.22 20.33 17.84
CA ALA A 447 -17.00 21.04 19.09
C ALA A 447 -16.17 20.25 20.12
N GLU A 448 -16.25 18.90 20.09
CA GLU A 448 -15.41 18.03 20.92
C GLU A 448 -13.94 17.99 20.45
N ASN A 449 -13.70 18.25 19.16
CA ASN A 449 -12.37 18.15 18.53
C ASN A 449 -11.73 19.51 18.18
N LEU A 450 -12.43 20.63 18.43
CA LEU A 450 -11.92 21.98 18.21
C LEU A 450 -11.78 22.76 19.52
N PRO A 451 -10.71 23.56 19.69
CA PRO A 451 -10.70 24.62 20.68
C PRO A 451 -11.86 25.59 20.43
N TYR A 452 -12.53 26.02 21.50
CA TYR A 452 -13.65 26.97 21.41
C TYR A 452 -13.38 28.20 20.53
N PRO A 453 -12.19 28.86 20.57
CA PRO A 453 -11.90 29.98 19.66
C PRO A 453 -11.94 29.61 18.17
N GLU A 454 -11.41 28.44 17.79
CA GLU A 454 -11.42 27.98 16.40
C GLU A 454 -12.83 27.62 15.94
N PHE A 455 -13.61 26.96 16.81
CA PHE A 455 -15.02 26.69 16.54
C PHE A 455 -15.82 28.00 16.36
N TYR A 456 -15.64 28.96 17.27
CA TYR A 456 -16.32 30.25 17.22
C TYR A 456 -15.96 31.02 15.94
N GLN A 457 -14.69 30.96 15.53
CA GLN A 457 -14.25 31.53 14.26
C GLN A 457 -14.93 30.84 13.08
N ALA A 458 -14.90 29.51 12.99
CA ALA A 458 -15.58 28.77 11.92
C ALA A 458 -17.08 29.09 11.83
N TRP A 459 -17.74 29.28 12.98
CA TRP A 459 -19.16 29.60 13.05
C TRP A 459 -19.50 31.03 12.57
N HIS A 460 -18.80 32.04 13.10
CA HIS A 460 -19.12 33.46 12.91
C HIS A 460 -18.30 34.16 11.83
N HIS A 461 -17.08 33.71 11.61
CA HIS A 461 -16.08 34.31 10.73
C HIS A 461 -15.49 33.21 9.85
N PRO A 462 -16.29 32.62 8.93
CA PRO A 462 -15.76 31.63 8.01
C PRO A 462 -14.51 32.24 7.37
N PRO A 463 -13.37 31.53 7.33
CA PRO A 463 -12.17 32.08 6.72
C PRO A 463 -12.55 32.60 5.34
N THR A 464 -12.35 33.89 5.10
CA THR A 464 -12.38 34.49 3.76
C THR A 464 -11.17 33.96 2.99
N THR A 465 -11.26 32.68 2.65
CA THR A 465 -10.55 32.01 1.57
C THR A 465 -11.64 31.63 0.57
N PRO A 466 -11.51 31.99 -0.71
CA PRO A 466 -12.60 31.82 -1.66
C PRO A 466 -12.89 30.33 -1.84
N HIS A 467 -14.05 29.88 -1.35
CA HIS A 467 -14.70 28.66 -1.81
C HIS A 467 -15.92 29.06 -2.65
N PRO A 468 -16.23 28.29 -3.72
CA PRO A 468 -17.24 28.64 -4.71
C PRO A 468 -18.60 28.07 -4.32
N GLU A 469 -19.60 28.91 -4.07
CA GLU A 469 -21.00 28.56 -4.35
C GLU A 469 -21.63 29.70 -5.16
N VAL A 470 -22.47 29.28 -6.11
CA VAL A 470 -22.97 29.98 -7.29
C VAL A 470 -23.90 31.15 -6.94
N GLU A 471 -23.67 32.33 -7.54
CA GLU A 471 -24.76 33.22 -7.94
C GLU A 471 -24.87 33.25 -9.48
N ASP A 472 -26.12 33.28 -9.92
CA ASP A 472 -26.60 32.94 -11.25
C ASP A 472 -26.36 34.06 -12.30
N ASN A 473 -26.16 33.64 -13.55
CA ASN A 473 -26.17 34.38 -14.83
C ASN A 473 -24.91 35.13 -15.34
N THR A 474 -24.01 34.34 -15.98
CA THR A 474 -23.24 34.60 -17.25
C THR A 474 -22.28 35.81 -17.41
N PRO A 475 -21.17 35.71 -18.20
CA PRO A 475 -20.39 34.55 -18.65
C PRO A 475 -18.88 34.61 -18.28
N ALA A 476 -18.32 33.43 -17.95
CA ALA A 476 -16.94 32.95 -18.09
C ALA A 476 -15.73 33.87 -17.77
N THR A 477 -14.98 33.51 -16.72
CA THR A 477 -13.52 33.28 -16.79
C THR A 477 -13.09 32.31 -15.66
N PRO A 478 -12.25 31.28 -15.91
CA PRO A 478 -11.84 30.31 -14.91
C PRO A 478 -10.46 30.67 -14.29
N PHE A 479 -10.17 30.03 -13.14
CA PHE A 479 -8.88 29.91 -12.44
C PHE A 479 -8.41 31.10 -11.60
N THR A 480 -8.51 30.94 -10.27
CA THR A 480 -7.48 31.47 -9.34
C THR A 480 -7.20 30.40 -8.29
N GLN A 481 -6.42 29.39 -8.70
CA GLN A 481 -5.86 28.36 -7.84
C GLN A 481 -4.36 28.65 -7.79
N GLN A 482 -3.81 28.92 -6.61
CA GLN A 482 -2.37 29.10 -6.45
C GLN A 482 -1.69 27.79 -6.90
N CYS A 483 -0.97 27.83 -8.02
CA CYS A 483 -0.51 26.62 -8.71
C CYS A 483 0.50 25.87 -7.84
N ASN A 484 0.14 24.67 -7.38
CA ASN A 484 1.13 23.75 -6.83
C ASN A 484 2.00 23.24 -7.99
N LEU A 485 3.24 23.71 -8.06
CA LEU A 485 4.16 23.37 -9.14
C LEU A 485 4.41 21.87 -9.29
N ALA A 486 4.33 21.08 -8.22
CA ALA A 486 4.42 19.62 -8.29
C ALA A 486 3.28 18.99 -9.11
N LEU A 487 2.16 19.70 -9.28
CA LEU A 487 1.02 19.30 -10.08
C LEU A 487 0.94 20.07 -11.41
N LEU A 488 1.89 20.95 -11.73
CA LEU A 488 1.87 21.78 -12.95
C LEU A 488 1.67 20.93 -14.23
N PRO A 489 2.36 19.78 -14.42
CA PRO A 489 2.12 18.96 -15.61
C PRO A 489 0.70 18.37 -15.67
N GLN A 490 0.09 18.06 -14.52
CA GLN A 490 -1.25 17.48 -14.43
C GLN A 490 -2.33 18.54 -14.68
N ILE A 491 -2.17 19.71 -14.05
CA ILE A 491 -3.08 20.86 -14.20
C ILE A 491 -3.04 21.37 -15.64
N LEU A 492 -1.85 21.47 -16.25
CA LEU A 492 -1.73 21.90 -17.63
C LEU A 492 -2.35 20.89 -18.61
N ASN A 493 -2.14 19.58 -18.38
CA ASN A 493 -2.82 18.53 -19.17
C ASN A 493 -4.34 18.59 -19.06
N GLN A 494 -4.90 18.84 -17.86
CA GLN A 494 -6.33 19.04 -17.69
C GLN A 494 -6.83 20.31 -18.39
N ALA A 495 -6.08 21.41 -18.29
CA ALA A 495 -6.45 22.66 -18.93
C ALA A 495 -6.48 22.54 -20.46
N ILE A 496 -5.52 21.82 -21.05
CA ILE A 496 -5.48 21.54 -22.50
C ILE A 496 -6.69 20.70 -22.96
N GLN A 497 -7.18 19.76 -22.14
CA GLN A 497 -8.39 19.00 -22.49
C GLN A 497 -9.63 19.89 -22.63
N THR A 498 -9.68 21.00 -21.87
CA THR A 498 -10.76 21.99 -21.95
C THR A 498 -10.52 23.07 -23.00
N HIS A 499 -9.25 23.40 -23.26
CA HIS A 499 -8.81 24.42 -24.22
C HIS A 499 -7.67 23.85 -25.09
N PRO A 500 -7.99 23.12 -26.17
CA PRO A 500 -7.00 22.41 -26.98
C PRO A 500 -5.96 23.37 -27.56
N VAL A 501 -4.70 22.94 -27.54
CA VAL A 501 -3.56 23.59 -28.20
C VAL A 501 -2.99 22.64 -29.25
N ASN A 502 -2.43 23.17 -30.33
CA ASN A 502 -1.97 22.37 -31.47
C ASN A 502 -0.55 21.82 -31.31
N CYS A 503 -0.05 21.72 -30.07
CA CYS A 503 1.28 21.18 -29.77
C CYS A 503 1.25 20.30 -28.53
N GLN A 504 2.10 19.28 -28.50
CA GLN A 504 2.33 18.47 -27.32
C GLN A 504 3.20 19.25 -26.33
N ILE A 505 2.71 19.41 -25.11
CA ILE A 505 3.45 20.14 -24.08
C ILE A 505 4.23 19.16 -23.21
N ILE A 506 5.51 19.46 -23.01
CA ILE A 506 6.41 18.65 -22.21
C ILE A 506 6.96 19.53 -21.08
N CYS A 507 6.52 19.24 -19.86
CA CYS A 507 7.02 19.92 -18.67
C CYS A 507 8.34 19.29 -18.21
N ILE A 508 9.32 20.12 -17.89
CA ILE A 508 10.66 19.71 -17.48
C ILE A 508 10.94 20.25 -16.08
N ASP A 509 11.04 19.32 -15.12
CA ASP A 509 11.37 19.63 -13.73
C ASP A 509 12.88 19.79 -13.53
N GLY A 510 13.33 21.02 -13.33
CA GLY A 510 14.72 21.39 -13.10
C GLY A 510 15.27 20.94 -11.74
N SER A 511 14.39 20.73 -10.75
CA SER A 511 14.80 20.28 -9.41
C SER A 511 15.42 18.88 -9.42
N ARG A 512 15.13 18.10 -10.47
CA ARG A 512 15.64 16.73 -10.66
C ARG A 512 16.96 16.68 -11.45
N PHE A 513 17.55 17.83 -11.79
CA PHE A 513 18.82 17.85 -12.51
C PHE A 513 19.98 17.42 -11.62
N SER A 514 20.73 16.40 -12.08
CA SER A 514 21.91 15.90 -11.36
C SER A 514 23.10 16.84 -11.53
N ASP A 515 23.16 17.56 -12.65
CA ASP A 515 24.09 18.64 -12.93
C ASP A 515 23.32 19.80 -13.59
N PRO A 516 22.90 20.82 -12.81
CA PRO A 516 22.16 21.97 -13.32
C PRO A 516 22.91 22.78 -14.38
N SER A 517 24.25 22.68 -14.43
CA SER A 517 25.08 23.38 -15.42
C SER A 517 25.15 22.66 -16.77
N ASN A 518 24.72 21.40 -16.85
CA ASN A 518 24.64 20.62 -18.09
C ASN A 518 23.47 19.62 -18.11
N PRO A 519 22.20 20.09 -18.19
CA PRO A 519 21.02 19.22 -18.12
C PRO A 519 20.66 18.51 -19.45
N ALA A 520 21.51 18.59 -20.48
CA ALA A 520 21.20 18.14 -21.84
C ALA A 520 20.69 16.69 -21.92
N LEU A 521 21.38 15.76 -21.24
CA LEU A 521 21.02 14.35 -21.21
C LEU A 521 19.68 14.09 -20.50
N GLN A 522 19.38 14.86 -19.45
CA GLN A 522 18.16 14.70 -18.67
C GLN A 522 16.95 15.25 -19.42
N ILE A 523 17.09 16.41 -20.07
CA ILE A 523 16.08 16.97 -20.96
C ILE A 523 15.75 15.96 -22.08
N TYR A 524 16.78 15.43 -22.76
CA TYR A 524 16.61 14.41 -23.79
C TYR A 524 15.88 13.15 -23.28
N THR A 525 16.18 12.72 -22.05
CA THR A 525 15.53 11.55 -21.44
C THR A 525 14.04 11.82 -21.19
N THR A 526 13.68 13.04 -20.77
CA THR A 526 12.29 13.47 -20.59
C THR A 526 11.54 13.52 -21.92
N LEU A 527 12.15 14.09 -22.97
CA LEU A 527 11.59 14.10 -24.33
C LEU A 527 11.30 12.68 -24.83
N LYS A 528 12.25 11.76 -24.65
CA LYS A 528 12.05 10.35 -25.02
C LYS A 528 10.91 9.68 -24.26
N LYS A 529 10.77 9.94 -22.96
CA LYS A 529 9.65 9.43 -22.15
C LYS A 529 8.30 9.98 -22.61
N ALA A 530 8.29 11.21 -23.11
CA ALA A 530 7.11 11.85 -23.69
C ALA A 530 6.78 11.35 -25.11
N GLY A 531 7.55 10.41 -25.67
CA GLY A 531 7.29 9.80 -26.97
C GLY A 531 8.02 10.46 -28.15
N CYS A 532 8.91 11.43 -27.92
CA CYS A 532 9.74 12.02 -28.98
C CYS A 532 10.71 10.97 -29.57
N ARG A 533 10.98 11.08 -30.88
CA ARG A 533 11.86 10.14 -31.60
C ARG A 533 13.29 10.22 -31.06
N PRO A 534 14.00 9.09 -30.89
CA PRO A 534 15.38 9.11 -30.44
C PRO A 534 16.29 9.76 -31.48
N SER A 535 17.31 10.48 -31.03
CA SER A 535 18.32 11.08 -31.92
C SER A 535 19.10 9.99 -32.66
N PRO A 536 19.30 10.11 -33.99
CA PRO A 536 20.12 9.21 -34.78
C PRO A 536 21.61 9.28 -34.41
N ASP A 537 22.08 10.42 -33.89
CA ASP A 537 23.49 10.68 -33.54
C ASP A 537 23.86 10.24 -32.11
N GLY A 538 22.91 9.65 -31.39
CA GLY A 538 23.09 9.14 -30.03
C GLY A 538 22.57 10.09 -28.95
N LYS A 539 22.99 9.91 -27.70
CA LYS A 539 22.48 10.75 -26.59
C LYS A 539 23.23 12.10 -26.54
N PRO A 540 22.55 13.25 -26.55
CA PRO A 540 23.20 14.56 -26.47
C PRO A 540 23.96 14.70 -25.15
N ARG A 541 25.18 15.24 -25.22
CA ARG A 541 26.08 15.42 -24.06
C ARG A 541 26.23 16.89 -23.66
N THR A 542 25.90 17.80 -24.55
CA THR A 542 25.93 19.26 -24.34
C THR A 542 24.60 19.90 -24.76
N ILE A 543 24.33 21.13 -24.30
CA ILE A 543 23.16 21.90 -24.76
C ILE A 543 23.21 22.17 -26.26
N ALA A 544 24.40 22.27 -26.86
CA ALA A 544 24.55 22.39 -28.31
C ALA A 544 24.13 21.11 -29.05
N ASP A 545 24.47 19.93 -28.51
CA ASP A 545 24.01 18.65 -29.07
C ASP A 545 22.49 18.52 -28.93
N LEU A 546 21.93 18.98 -27.81
CA LEU A 546 20.49 19.00 -27.59
C LEU A 546 19.79 19.97 -28.55
N GLN A 547 20.41 21.11 -28.84
CA GLN A 547 19.91 22.09 -29.81
C GLN A 547 19.80 21.47 -31.21
N ALA A 548 20.89 20.83 -31.68
CA ALA A 548 20.88 20.16 -32.97
C ALA A 548 19.77 19.09 -33.04
N TYR A 549 19.62 18.26 -32.00
CA TYR A 549 18.53 17.28 -31.94
C TYR A 549 17.13 17.92 -31.97
N CYS A 550 16.90 18.98 -31.19
CA CYS A 550 15.60 19.64 -31.12
C CYS A 550 15.22 20.36 -32.44
N GLU A 551 16.19 20.92 -33.14
CA GLU A 551 15.98 21.69 -34.38
C GLU A 551 16.01 20.81 -35.63
N ASP A 552 16.87 19.80 -35.69
CA ASP A 552 17.03 18.96 -36.88
C ASP A 552 16.08 17.75 -36.83
N ASP A 553 16.00 17.04 -35.70
CA ASP A 553 15.28 15.77 -35.59
C ASP A 553 13.83 15.92 -35.08
N LEU A 554 13.54 17.01 -34.35
CA LEU A 554 12.21 17.27 -33.78
C LEU A 554 11.47 18.44 -34.43
N SER A 555 12.00 19.07 -35.48
CA SER A 555 11.35 20.21 -36.16
C SER A 555 9.95 19.91 -36.71
N GLU A 556 9.66 18.66 -37.09
CA GLU A 556 8.32 18.24 -37.55
C GLU A 556 7.37 17.88 -36.38
N HIS A 557 7.86 17.79 -35.15
CA HIS A 557 7.02 17.50 -33.97
C HIS A 557 6.56 18.82 -33.36
N GLN A 558 5.27 19.11 -33.42
CA GLN A 558 4.70 20.27 -32.74
C GLN A 558 4.76 20.05 -31.22
N ILE A 559 5.83 20.52 -30.59
CA ILE A 559 6.04 20.40 -29.15
C ILE A 559 6.40 21.77 -28.54
N ALA A 560 6.08 21.96 -27.26
CA ALA A 560 6.49 23.12 -26.48
C ALA A 560 7.05 22.68 -25.12
N LEU A 561 8.12 23.32 -24.65
CA LEU A 561 8.77 22.97 -23.38
C LEU A 561 8.49 24.01 -22.32
N ILE A 562 8.09 23.55 -21.13
CA ILE A 562 7.87 24.41 -19.98
C ILE A 562 8.75 23.93 -18.83
N PHE A 563 9.71 24.76 -18.44
CA PHE A 563 10.61 24.47 -17.33
C PHE A 563 10.01 24.99 -16.02
N TYR A 564 10.10 24.20 -14.96
CA TYR A 564 9.69 24.58 -13.60
C TYR A 564 10.58 23.85 -12.57
N GLU A 565 10.60 24.28 -11.31
CA GLU A 565 11.28 23.56 -10.23
C GLU A 565 10.26 23.19 -9.14
N GLU A 566 10.20 21.92 -8.77
CA GLU A 566 9.37 21.48 -7.64
C GLU A 566 9.95 22.01 -6.31
N PRO A 567 9.10 22.43 -5.35
CA PRO A 567 9.56 22.78 -4.01
C PRO A 567 10.14 21.55 -3.30
N THR A 568 11.46 21.47 -3.15
CA THR A 568 12.17 20.42 -2.40
C THR A 568 12.64 20.92 -1.03
N ASP A 569 12.98 20.03 -0.10
CA ASP A 569 13.71 20.36 1.14
C ASP A 569 15.08 19.64 1.15
N PRO A 570 16.22 20.35 1.02
CA PRO A 570 16.34 21.81 0.94
C PRO A 570 15.80 22.39 -0.39
N PRO A 571 15.43 23.69 -0.42
CA PRO A 571 14.89 24.34 -1.61
C PRO A 571 15.86 24.25 -2.80
N PRO A 572 15.34 24.13 -4.03
CA PRO A 572 16.18 24.01 -5.22
C PRO A 572 17.07 25.25 -5.36
N GLN A 573 18.25 25.07 -5.97
CA GLN A 573 19.26 26.14 -6.10
C GLN A 573 18.85 27.24 -7.09
N GLY A 574 17.72 27.07 -7.80
CA GLY A 574 17.33 27.92 -8.90
C GLY A 574 17.94 27.46 -10.23
N PHE A 575 17.28 27.81 -11.34
CA PHE A 575 17.81 27.55 -12.67
C PHE A 575 19.14 28.26 -12.94
N ASP A 576 20.06 27.56 -13.59
CA ASP A 576 21.29 28.18 -14.12
C ASP A 576 20.92 29.11 -15.30
N ILE A 577 21.10 30.42 -15.08
CA ILE A 577 20.81 31.48 -16.06
C ILE A 577 21.64 31.30 -17.34
N ALA A 578 22.87 30.78 -17.26
CA ALA A 578 23.70 30.55 -18.43
C ALA A 578 23.10 29.44 -19.32
N VAL A 579 22.51 28.41 -18.71
CA VAL A 579 21.80 27.33 -19.43
C VAL A 579 20.50 27.84 -20.02
N LEU A 580 19.68 28.56 -19.26
CA LEU A 580 18.43 29.15 -19.77
C LEU A 580 18.69 30.07 -20.97
N ASN A 581 19.79 30.84 -20.95
CA ASN A 581 20.19 31.69 -22.06
C ASN A 581 20.77 30.93 -23.27
N GLN A 582 21.26 29.71 -23.07
CA GLN A 582 21.59 28.81 -24.19
C GLN A 582 20.32 28.20 -24.79
N LEU A 583 19.37 27.77 -23.96
CA LEU A 583 18.06 27.27 -24.39
C LEU A 583 17.25 28.35 -25.14
N ALA A 584 17.36 29.61 -24.74
CA ALA A 584 16.73 30.74 -25.43
C ALA A 584 17.22 30.96 -26.88
N ARG A 585 18.30 30.28 -27.30
CA ARG A 585 18.82 30.35 -28.68
C ARG A 585 18.18 29.31 -29.60
N PHE A 586 17.38 28.40 -29.05
CA PHE A 586 16.75 27.33 -29.81
C PHE A 586 15.73 27.95 -30.76
N SER A 587 15.80 27.59 -32.04
CA SER A 587 14.79 27.98 -33.02
C SER A 587 13.52 27.12 -32.90
N HIS A 588 13.66 25.90 -32.38
CA HIS A 588 12.58 24.97 -32.07
C HIS A 588 13.03 23.97 -30.97
N PRO A 589 12.14 23.48 -30.08
CA PRO A 589 10.76 23.93 -29.85
C PRO A 589 10.68 25.25 -29.07
N PRO A 590 9.51 25.92 -29.03
CA PRO A 590 9.27 27.04 -28.12
C PRO A 590 9.47 26.63 -26.65
N ILE A 591 10.18 27.47 -25.90
CA ILE A 591 10.53 27.20 -24.50
C ILE A 591 10.03 28.34 -23.61
N ALA A 592 9.43 28.00 -22.47
CA ALA A 592 9.06 28.92 -21.41
C ALA A 592 9.57 28.41 -20.05
N VAL A 593 9.67 29.32 -19.07
CA VAL A 593 10.07 28.98 -17.70
C VAL A 593 9.09 29.57 -16.68
N VAL A 594 8.75 28.79 -15.68
CA VAL A 594 7.97 29.20 -14.50
C VAL A 594 8.95 29.42 -13.35
N VAL A 595 8.93 30.61 -12.74
CA VAL A 595 9.92 31.04 -11.73
C VAL A 595 9.24 31.72 -10.54
N PRO A 596 9.84 31.66 -9.33
CA PRO A 596 9.25 32.27 -8.14
C PRO A 596 9.36 33.80 -8.17
N GLN A 597 10.39 34.32 -8.85
CA GLN A 597 10.63 35.75 -9.07
C GLN A 597 11.26 35.99 -10.46
N PRO A 598 11.08 37.17 -11.06
CA PRO A 598 11.65 37.49 -12.37
C PRO A 598 13.19 37.36 -12.38
N LEU A 599 13.73 36.69 -13.39
CA LEU A 599 15.16 36.55 -13.67
C LEU A 599 15.59 37.62 -14.69
N PRO A 600 16.27 38.72 -14.30
CA PRO A 600 16.51 39.88 -15.16
C PRO A 600 17.35 39.59 -16.41
N GLU A 601 18.21 38.56 -16.35
CA GLU A 601 19.15 38.20 -17.42
C GLU A 601 18.64 37.04 -18.30
N CYS A 602 17.47 36.47 -17.99
CA CYS A 602 16.91 35.36 -18.75
C CYS A 602 16.06 35.87 -19.93
N ARG A 603 16.37 35.37 -21.13
CA ARG A 603 15.71 35.78 -22.38
C ARG A 603 14.49 34.92 -22.77
N LEU A 604 14.21 33.84 -22.03
CA LEU A 604 13.02 33.04 -22.25
C LEU A 604 11.76 33.78 -21.77
N PRO A 605 10.57 33.50 -22.33
CA PRO A 605 9.29 33.82 -21.70
C PRO A 605 9.25 33.32 -20.25
N GLN A 606 9.01 34.22 -19.30
CA GLN A 606 8.97 33.92 -17.87
C GLN A 606 7.55 34.09 -17.34
N PHE A 607 7.10 33.14 -16.54
CA PHE A 607 5.82 33.16 -15.86
C PHE A 607 6.04 33.06 -14.35
N LEU A 608 5.33 33.87 -13.57
CA LEU A 608 5.54 33.92 -12.13
C LEU A 608 4.68 32.88 -11.43
N GLU A 609 5.27 32.10 -10.54
CA GLU A 609 4.54 31.15 -9.68
C GLU A 609 3.48 31.84 -8.81
N SER A 610 3.74 33.10 -8.46
CA SER A 610 2.84 33.93 -7.68
C SER A 610 1.72 34.60 -8.50
N ASP A 611 1.71 34.42 -9.83
CA ASP A 611 0.64 34.93 -10.70
C ASP A 611 -0.66 34.14 -10.44
N PRO A 612 -1.72 34.77 -9.92
CA PRO A 612 -2.99 34.10 -9.65
C PRO A 612 -3.64 33.54 -10.93
N ASP A 613 -3.30 34.07 -12.11
CA ASP A 613 -3.81 33.67 -13.42
C ASP A 613 -2.76 32.88 -14.23
N LEU A 614 -1.71 32.35 -13.58
CA LEU A 614 -0.57 31.67 -14.23
C LEU A 614 -0.98 30.70 -15.35
N MET A 615 -2.00 29.87 -15.10
CA MET A 615 -2.48 28.90 -16.07
C MET A 615 -3.12 29.55 -17.29
N ALA A 616 -3.92 30.61 -17.09
CA ALA A 616 -4.53 31.35 -18.19
C ALA A 616 -3.44 32.03 -19.04
N THR A 617 -2.43 32.62 -18.41
CA THR A 617 -1.30 33.27 -19.09
C THR A 617 -0.45 32.26 -19.86
N LEU A 618 -0.18 31.08 -19.28
CA LEU A 618 0.55 29.98 -19.94
C LEU A 618 -0.23 29.44 -21.15
N LEU A 619 -1.53 29.18 -21.01
CA LEU A 619 -2.38 28.72 -22.10
C LEU A 619 -2.48 29.75 -23.22
N GLN A 620 -2.60 31.04 -22.86
CA GLN A 620 -2.62 32.12 -23.84
C GLN A 620 -1.30 32.19 -24.62
N TRP A 621 -0.15 32.00 -23.95
CA TRP A 621 1.13 31.89 -24.63
C TRP A 621 1.18 30.70 -25.58
N LEU A 622 0.77 29.51 -25.13
CA LEU A 622 0.72 28.29 -25.93
C LEU A 622 -0.19 28.43 -27.16
N GLN A 623 -1.37 29.03 -27.02
CA GLN A 623 -2.32 29.28 -28.10
C GLN A 623 -1.80 30.29 -29.13
N ASN A 624 -0.91 31.20 -28.71
CA ASN A 624 -0.29 32.18 -29.59
C ASN A 624 0.91 31.60 -30.37
N LEU A 625 1.37 30.38 -30.08
CA LEU A 625 2.45 29.73 -30.83
C LEU A 625 2.03 29.27 -32.25
N ASP A 626 0.71 29.23 -32.53
CA ASP A 626 0.12 28.86 -33.82
C ASP A 626 -0.22 30.06 -34.75
N ARG A 627 0.04 31.30 -34.31
CA ARG A 627 -0.20 32.53 -35.09
C ARG A 627 1.11 33.08 -35.65
#